data_AF-A0AAN6KHC1-F1
#
_entry.id   AF-A0AAN6KHC1-F1
#
_cell.length_a   1.000
_cell.length_b   1.000
_cell.length_c   1.000
_cell.angle_alpha   90.00
_cell.angle_beta   90.00
_cell.angle_gamma   90.00
#
_symmetry.space_group_name_H-M   'P 1'
#
loop_
_entity.id
_entity.type
_entity.pdbx_description
1 polymer ?
#
loop_
_entity_poly.entity_id
_entity_poly.type
_entity_poly.pdbx_seq_one_letter_code
_entity_poly.pdbx_strand_id
1 'polypeptide(L)'
;MGSIGERQHPLKKPAGHKPPVPRWTLKLPHDVSHIHTLYVGVQSRDANGQPVAELEKTIQQRLSGGPNKPAAIDTFRVTDGFDVQDTRVWVAYWTSADKFTSTIKSLDLPELWQGLGSNKKSIGVWSEHFTTSVDHLETNYSRLDHKPGLAQLPDIEQPSHELTGYWGAGRDRIPASSHDLFKTPSHTPSPQQPHKGIGEHITGTNYDNMCHIRSGQWWEKCPDEERLAYEENLQRTLMTGMNYLWDHPSETGTIGLRFLQNLDNDGQPMKETCGAGFHRNWADLEKWSSRHPSHLAIFNGAMKHAKRFGEERKLMTWHEVSILKAGEAGFDTVIAIVRLLNRRGLVVESSRAIAKGKANCRRDVARVVAKEDCRATWEVLLDSFKSKDVE
;
A
#
# COMPACT_ATOMS: atom_id res chain seq x y z
N MET A 1 6.52 -25.42 -1.74
CA MET A 1 7.50 -24.96 -2.74
C MET A 1 7.05 -25.53 -4.08
N GLY A 2 6.62 -24.68 -5.02
CA GLY A 2 6.41 -25.12 -6.40
C GLY A 2 7.71 -25.72 -6.95
N SER A 3 7.60 -26.66 -7.88
CA SER A 3 8.76 -27.31 -8.50
C SER A 3 9.81 -26.26 -8.88
N ILE A 4 11.09 -26.53 -8.58
CA ILE A 4 12.21 -25.75 -9.10
C ILE A 4 12.28 -26.04 -10.60
N GLY A 5 11.38 -25.41 -11.36
CA GLY A 5 11.55 -25.25 -12.79
C GLY A 5 12.80 -24.42 -13.04
N GLU A 6 13.44 -24.65 -14.17
CA GLU A 6 14.59 -23.87 -14.61
C GLU A 6 14.21 -22.37 -14.61
N ARG A 7 14.93 -21.55 -13.83
CA ARG A 7 14.69 -20.10 -13.80
C ARG A 7 15.10 -19.50 -15.15
N GLN A 8 14.15 -18.91 -15.88
CA GLN A 8 14.44 -18.14 -17.09
C GLN A 8 15.16 -16.83 -16.78
N HIS A 9 14.90 -16.27 -15.60
CA HIS A 9 15.56 -15.07 -15.10
C HIS A 9 16.42 -15.40 -13.86
N PRO A 10 17.75 -15.23 -13.95
CA PRO A 10 18.65 -15.57 -12.86
C PRO A 10 18.44 -14.62 -11.68
N LEU A 11 18.79 -15.13 -10.49
CA LEU A 11 18.87 -14.31 -9.28
C LEU A 11 19.91 -13.20 -9.45
N LYS A 12 19.68 -12.06 -8.80
CA LYS A 12 20.70 -11.01 -8.64
C LYS A 12 21.68 -11.28 -7.50
N LYS A 13 21.44 -12.34 -6.70
CA LYS A 13 22.31 -12.76 -5.59
C LYS A 13 23.76 -12.90 -6.08
N PRO A 14 24.73 -12.16 -5.51
CA PRO A 14 26.13 -12.32 -5.85
C PRO A 14 26.64 -13.74 -5.54
N ALA A 15 27.60 -14.23 -6.32
CA ALA A 15 28.23 -15.52 -6.07
C ALA A 15 28.86 -15.55 -4.67
N GLY A 16 28.60 -16.61 -3.90
CA GLY A 16 29.11 -16.75 -2.53
C GLY A 16 28.46 -15.82 -1.49
N HIS A 17 27.43 -15.05 -1.84
CA HIS A 17 26.76 -14.14 -0.91
C HIS A 17 26.14 -14.88 0.28
N LYS A 18 26.54 -14.45 1.49
CA LYS A 18 25.96 -14.89 2.76
C LYS A 18 25.35 -13.68 3.47
N PRO A 19 24.07 -13.72 3.87
CA PRO A 19 23.47 -12.63 4.62
C PRO A 19 24.23 -12.32 5.92
N PRO A 20 24.41 -11.03 6.27
CA PRO A 20 25.08 -10.65 7.52
C PRO A 20 24.21 -10.90 8.76
N VAL A 21 22.90 -10.97 8.59
CA VAL A 21 21.92 -11.26 9.64
C VAL A 21 20.86 -12.22 9.12
N PRO A 22 20.39 -13.17 9.93
CA PRO A 22 19.29 -14.05 9.56
C PRO A 22 18.04 -13.26 9.18
N ARG A 23 17.30 -13.78 8.21
CA ARG A 23 15.99 -13.28 7.79
C ARG A 23 15.05 -14.45 7.59
N TRP A 24 13.78 -14.19 7.81
CA TRP A 24 12.71 -15.16 7.67
C TRP A 24 11.67 -14.67 6.68
N THR A 25 11.00 -15.60 6.03
CA THR A 25 9.92 -15.32 5.09
C THR A 25 8.71 -16.14 5.50
N LEU A 26 7.53 -15.75 5.06
CA LEU A 26 6.29 -16.48 5.25
C LEU A 26 6.22 -17.67 4.29
N LYS A 27 5.86 -18.83 4.82
CA LYS A 27 5.43 -19.99 4.04
C LYS A 27 3.99 -20.34 4.45
N LEU A 28 3.08 -20.19 3.49
CA LEU A 28 1.67 -20.51 3.65
C LEU A 28 1.41 -22.03 3.54
N PRO A 29 0.30 -22.54 4.09
CA PRO A 29 -0.18 -23.89 3.83
C PRO A 29 -0.28 -24.20 2.33
N HIS A 30 -0.06 -25.46 1.95
CA HIS A 30 0.02 -25.88 0.55
C HIS A 30 -1.30 -25.74 -0.24
N ASP A 31 -2.43 -25.71 0.47
CA ASP A 31 -3.78 -25.50 -0.08
C ASP A 31 -4.12 -24.01 -0.27
N VAL A 32 -3.32 -23.09 0.26
CA VAL A 32 -3.48 -21.65 0.07
C VAL A 32 -2.71 -21.21 -1.17
N SER A 33 -3.46 -20.87 -2.22
CA SER A 33 -2.91 -20.36 -3.49
C SER A 33 -2.98 -18.84 -3.62
N HIS A 34 -3.85 -18.19 -2.84
CA HIS A 34 -4.08 -16.75 -2.90
C HIS A 34 -4.30 -16.19 -1.50
N ILE A 35 -3.93 -14.92 -1.34
CA ILE A 35 -4.26 -14.10 -0.18
C ILE A 35 -5.15 -12.96 -0.65
N HIS A 36 -6.24 -12.73 0.07
CA HIS A 36 -7.13 -11.61 -0.17
C HIS A 36 -6.96 -10.58 0.94
N THR A 37 -6.58 -9.36 0.56
CA THR A 37 -6.28 -8.27 1.48
C THR A 37 -7.31 -7.17 1.29
N LEU A 38 -7.77 -6.60 2.40
CA LEU A 38 -8.70 -5.48 2.41
C LEU A 38 -8.18 -4.39 3.36
N TYR A 39 -8.11 -3.18 2.85
CA TYR A 39 -8.02 -1.95 3.62
C TYR A 39 -9.40 -1.29 3.63
N VAL A 40 -9.90 -0.92 4.80
CA VAL A 40 -11.09 -0.05 4.95
C VAL A 40 -10.71 1.14 5.81
N GLY A 41 -11.03 2.35 5.37
CA GLY A 41 -10.75 3.57 6.10
C GLY A 41 -11.98 4.43 6.35
N VAL A 42 -12.07 4.98 7.55
CA VAL A 42 -13.05 6.03 7.92
C VAL A 42 -12.28 7.32 8.20
N GLN A 43 -12.51 8.31 7.35
CA GLN A 43 -11.89 9.62 7.44
C GLN A 43 -12.91 10.64 7.94
N SER A 44 -12.46 11.58 8.77
CA SER A 44 -13.32 12.65 9.26
C SER A 44 -12.56 13.97 9.31
N ARG A 45 -13.28 15.08 9.12
CA ARG A 45 -12.77 16.42 9.44
C ARG A 45 -12.77 16.70 10.96
N ASP A 46 -13.56 15.92 11.69
CA ASP A 46 -13.68 15.94 13.15
C ASP A 46 -13.53 14.50 13.65
N ALA A 47 -12.30 14.10 13.95
CA ALA A 47 -11.93 12.70 14.22
C ALA A 47 -12.60 12.11 15.48
N ASN A 48 -13.21 12.95 16.33
CA ASN A 48 -13.74 12.55 17.64
C ASN A 48 -15.26 12.71 17.78
N GLY A 49 -15.96 12.92 16.67
CA GLY A 49 -17.42 12.99 16.68
C GLY A 49 -18.09 11.64 16.89
N GLN A 50 -19.19 11.61 17.65
CA GLN A 50 -20.03 10.42 17.85
C GLN A 50 -20.40 9.69 16.52
N PRO A 51 -20.75 10.37 15.42
CA PRO A 51 -21.07 9.70 14.17
C PRO A 51 -19.90 8.93 13.53
N VAL A 52 -18.65 9.39 13.75
CA VAL A 52 -17.45 8.68 13.30
C VAL A 52 -17.30 7.39 14.09
N ALA A 53 -17.38 7.48 15.41
CA ALA A 53 -17.27 6.32 16.30
C ALA A 53 -18.34 5.24 16.02
N GLU A 54 -19.58 5.66 15.70
CA GLU A 54 -20.66 4.74 15.32
C GLU A 54 -20.39 4.03 13.99
N LEU A 55 -19.87 4.75 12.98
CA LEU A 55 -19.46 4.16 11.71
C LEU A 55 -18.26 3.22 11.89
N GLU A 56 -17.25 3.63 12.65
CA GLU A 56 -16.09 2.80 12.97
C GLU A 56 -16.51 1.49 13.65
N LYS A 57 -17.42 1.58 14.62
CA LYS A 57 -18.00 0.41 15.31
C LYS A 57 -18.75 -0.50 14.33
N THR A 58 -19.52 0.07 13.42
CA THR A 58 -20.27 -0.68 12.41
C THR A 58 -19.31 -1.45 11.48
N ILE A 59 -18.25 -0.81 11.00
CA ILE A 59 -17.23 -1.46 10.16
C ILE A 59 -16.50 -2.55 10.94
N GLN A 60 -16.06 -2.28 12.17
CA GLN A 60 -15.45 -3.28 13.05
C GLN A 60 -16.35 -4.51 13.22
N GLN A 61 -17.65 -4.31 13.45
CA GLN A 61 -18.62 -5.40 13.59
C GLN A 61 -18.79 -6.20 12.30
N ARG A 62 -18.85 -5.54 11.13
CA ARG A 62 -18.92 -6.23 9.83
C ARG A 62 -17.65 -7.04 9.53
N LEU A 63 -16.48 -6.54 9.93
CA LEU A 63 -15.20 -7.24 9.73
C LEU A 63 -14.98 -8.38 10.73
N SER A 64 -15.33 -8.19 12.00
CA SER A 64 -14.99 -9.16 13.07
C SER A 64 -16.13 -10.12 13.41
N GLY A 65 -17.35 -9.81 12.98
CA GLY A 65 -18.55 -10.60 13.25
C GLY A 65 -18.82 -11.69 12.23
N GLY A 66 -19.44 -12.77 12.68
CA GLY A 66 -20.01 -13.79 11.80
C GLY A 66 -19.01 -14.77 11.15
N PRO A 67 -19.50 -15.63 10.24
CA PRO A 67 -18.73 -16.74 9.67
C PRO A 67 -17.67 -16.30 8.63
N ASN A 68 -17.79 -15.08 8.11
CA ASN A 68 -16.94 -14.53 7.06
C ASN A 68 -15.77 -13.68 7.57
N LYS A 69 -15.54 -13.65 8.90
CA LYS A 69 -14.44 -12.89 9.51
C LYS A 69 -13.07 -13.26 8.89
N PRO A 70 -12.13 -12.30 8.82
CA PRO A 70 -10.78 -12.55 8.32
C PRO A 70 -10.03 -13.52 9.20
N ALA A 71 -8.99 -14.12 8.62
CA ALA A 71 -8.02 -14.93 9.35
C ALA A 71 -7.11 -14.07 10.24
N ALA A 72 -6.84 -12.82 9.82
CA ALA A 72 -6.09 -11.84 10.60
C ALA A 72 -6.59 -10.42 10.31
N ILE A 73 -6.52 -9.54 11.31
CA ILE A 73 -6.88 -8.13 11.18
C ILE A 73 -5.97 -7.27 12.04
N ASP A 74 -5.40 -6.24 11.42
CA ASP A 74 -4.74 -5.16 12.12
C ASP A 74 -5.63 -3.91 12.08
N THR A 75 -5.49 -3.06 13.10
CA THR A 75 -6.18 -1.77 13.15
C THR A 75 -5.20 -0.63 13.38
N PHE A 76 -5.45 0.53 12.76
CA PHE A 76 -4.51 1.65 12.73
C PHE A 76 -5.16 3.00 12.88
N ARG A 77 -4.35 4.01 13.19
CA ARG A 77 -4.57 5.40 12.78
C ARG A 77 -3.54 5.83 11.74
N VAL A 78 -3.98 6.62 10.77
CA VAL A 78 -3.09 7.34 9.84
C VAL A 78 -2.41 8.47 10.60
N THR A 79 -1.08 8.51 10.59
CA THR A 79 -0.32 9.63 11.16
C THR A 79 0.11 10.60 10.08
N ASP A 80 0.47 10.09 8.89
CA ASP A 80 1.05 10.88 7.81
C ASP A 80 0.72 10.27 6.43
N GLY A 81 0.93 11.05 5.38
CA GLY A 81 0.84 10.62 3.97
C GLY A 81 -0.35 11.19 3.21
N PHE A 82 -0.81 10.47 2.18
CA PHE A 82 -1.83 10.98 1.26
C PHE A 82 -3.25 10.93 1.83
N ASP A 83 -3.49 10.09 2.83
CA ASP A 83 -4.78 9.98 3.49
C ASP A 83 -4.90 11.02 4.62
N VAL A 84 -6.13 11.29 5.05
CA VAL A 84 -6.39 12.25 6.13
C VAL A 84 -5.83 11.70 7.44
N GLN A 85 -5.07 12.52 8.17
CA GLN A 85 -4.57 12.18 9.50
C GLN A 85 -5.72 11.77 10.44
N ASP A 86 -5.45 10.86 11.37
CA ASP A 86 -6.40 10.27 12.31
C ASP A 86 -7.50 9.40 11.67
N THR A 87 -7.45 9.16 10.36
CA THR A 87 -8.29 8.13 9.70
C THR A 87 -8.07 6.78 10.40
N ARG A 88 -9.15 6.17 10.89
CA ARG A 88 -9.12 4.77 11.36
C ARG A 88 -9.07 3.86 10.15
N VAL A 89 -8.11 2.94 10.15
CA VAL A 89 -7.94 1.96 9.07
C VAL A 89 -7.94 0.56 9.64
N TRP A 90 -8.64 -0.35 8.98
CA TRP A 90 -8.52 -1.80 9.20
C TRP A 90 -7.81 -2.42 8.02
N VAL A 91 -6.87 -3.32 8.30
CA VAL A 91 -6.22 -4.16 7.29
C VAL A 91 -6.48 -5.61 7.63
N ALA A 92 -7.23 -6.29 6.78
CA ALA A 92 -7.73 -7.62 7.03
C ALA A 92 -7.34 -8.60 5.93
N TYR A 93 -7.09 -9.84 6.31
CA TYR A 93 -6.56 -10.89 5.44
C TYR A 93 -7.43 -12.14 5.45
N TRP A 94 -7.68 -12.70 4.27
CA TRP A 94 -8.38 -13.97 4.08
C TRP A 94 -7.57 -14.91 3.18
N THR A 95 -7.72 -16.21 3.44
CA THR A 95 -7.30 -17.29 2.53
C THR A 95 -8.48 -17.88 1.75
N SER A 96 -9.71 -17.47 2.06
CA SER A 96 -10.95 -17.93 1.41
C SER A 96 -11.57 -16.81 0.58
N ALA A 97 -11.65 -17.03 -0.73
CA ALA A 97 -12.23 -16.09 -1.69
C ALA A 97 -13.72 -15.81 -1.43
N ASP A 98 -14.49 -16.83 -1.04
CA ASP A 98 -15.93 -16.69 -0.78
C ASP A 98 -16.22 -15.81 0.43
N LYS A 99 -15.46 -16.02 1.52
CA LYS A 99 -15.56 -15.19 2.74
C LYS A 99 -15.18 -13.76 2.44
N PHE A 100 -14.06 -13.56 1.74
CA PHE A 100 -13.59 -12.25 1.32
C PHE A 100 -14.64 -11.53 0.46
N THR A 101 -15.12 -12.16 -0.61
CA THR A 101 -16.12 -11.58 -1.53
C THR A 101 -17.42 -11.24 -0.80
N SER A 102 -17.86 -12.11 0.11
CA SER A 102 -19.04 -11.86 0.94
C SER A 102 -18.85 -10.66 1.87
N THR A 103 -17.66 -10.52 2.47
CA THR A 103 -17.33 -9.36 3.31
C THR A 103 -17.31 -8.06 2.51
N ILE A 104 -16.66 -8.03 1.33
CA ILE A 104 -16.65 -6.85 0.44
C ILE A 104 -18.09 -6.42 0.09
N LYS A 105 -18.95 -7.36 -0.30
CA LYS A 105 -20.37 -7.08 -0.59
C LYS A 105 -21.11 -6.55 0.64
N SER A 106 -20.83 -7.09 1.82
CA SER A 106 -21.46 -6.66 3.07
C SER A 106 -21.04 -5.27 3.53
N LEU A 107 -19.90 -4.76 3.08
CA LEU A 107 -19.45 -3.42 3.47
C LEU A 107 -20.30 -2.32 2.84
N ASP A 108 -20.75 -2.48 1.60
CA ASP A 108 -21.63 -1.53 0.87
C ASP A 108 -21.38 -0.06 1.28
N LEU A 109 -20.23 0.47 0.86
CA LEU A 109 -19.80 1.81 1.28
C LEU A 109 -20.82 2.91 0.94
N PRO A 110 -21.50 2.88 -0.23
CA PRO A 110 -22.62 3.77 -0.49
C PRO A 110 -23.71 3.69 0.57
N GLU A 111 -24.17 2.50 0.96
CA GLU A 111 -25.19 2.33 2.00
C GLU A 111 -24.74 2.90 3.35
N LEU A 112 -23.54 2.53 3.80
CA LEU A 112 -22.95 3.04 5.05
C LEU A 112 -22.87 4.56 5.05
N TRP A 113 -22.36 5.14 3.96
CA TRP A 113 -22.24 6.58 3.84
C TRP A 113 -23.62 7.25 3.78
N GLN A 114 -24.60 6.66 3.10
CA GLN A 114 -25.97 7.16 3.07
C GLN A 114 -26.63 7.14 4.46
N GLY A 115 -26.28 6.17 5.31
CA GLY A 115 -26.73 6.07 6.71
C GLY A 115 -26.30 7.24 7.60
N LEU A 116 -25.23 7.97 7.24
CA LEU A 116 -24.69 9.08 8.05
C LEU A 116 -25.58 10.33 8.10
N GLY A 117 -26.66 10.40 7.32
CA GLY A 117 -27.59 11.54 7.32
C GLY A 117 -26.91 12.88 7.01
N SER A 118 -27.01 13.86 7.91
CA SER A 118 -26.39 15.18 7.78
C SER A 118 -24.86 15.17 7.92
N ASN A 119 -24.29 14.13 8.55
CA ASN A 119 -22.85 14.03 8.84
C ASN A 119 -22.01 13.65 7.61
N LYS A 120 -22.65 13.30 6.50
CA LYS A 120 -22.04 12.95 5.19
C LYS A 120 -20.99 13.96 4.69
N LYS A 121 -21.14 15.23 5.06
CA LYS A 121 -20.27 16.31 4.57
C LYS A 121 -18.90 16.33 5.25
N SER A 122 -18.77 15.72 6.43
CA SER A 122 -17.53 15.70 7.21
C SER A 122 -16.87 14.33 7.27
N ILE A 123 -17.59 13.25 6.90
CA ILE A 123 -17.13 11.87 7.03
C ILE A 123 -17.10 11.19 5.65
N GLY A 124 -15.95 10.65 5.30
CA GLY A 124 -15.77 9.84 4.11
C GLY A 124 -15.41 8.41 4.47
N VAL A 125 -15.67 7.50 3.56
CA VAL A 125 -15.34 6.08 3.71
C VAL A 125 -14.72 5.58 2.42
N TRP A 126 -13.73 4.71 2.55
CA TRP A 126 -13.05 4.10 1.41
C TRP A 126 -12.66 2.66 1.70
N SER A 127 -12.52 1.88 0.64
CA SER A 127 -11.89 0.56 0.69
C SER A 127 -10.94 0.36 -0.47
N GLU A 128 -9.84 -0.34 -0.20
CA GLU A 128 -8.88 -0.81 -1.21
C GLU A 128 -8.69 -2.28 -0.95
N HIS A 129 -8.95 -3.12 -1.95
CA HIS A 129 -8.88 -4.56 -1.76
C HIS A 129 -8.17 -5.19 -2.94
N PHE A 130 -7.47 -6.28 -2.71
CA PHE A 130 -6.75 -6.99 -3.75
C PHE A 130 -6.57 -8.46 -3.42
N THR A 131 -6.43 -9.27 -4.47
CA THR A 131 -6.11 -10.70 -4.36
C THR A 131 -4.71 -10.93 -4.92
N THR A 132 -3.82 -11.49 -4.13
CA THR A 132 -2.44 -11.79 -4.52
C THR A 132 -2.24 -13.28 -4.61
N SER A 133 -1.81 -13.79 -5.76
CA SER A 133 -1.28 -15.15 -5.89
C SER A 133 -0.04 -15.31 -5.00
N VAL A 134 0.12 -16.48 -4.36
CA VAL A 134 1.34 -16.78 -3.59
C VAL A 134 2.62 -16.74 -4.45
N ASP A 135 2.50 -16.87 -5.77
CA ASP A 135 3.61 -16.76 -6.72
C ASP A 135 4.08 -15.29 -6.92
N HIS A 136 3.22 -14.31 -6.62
CA HIS A 136 3.46 -12.87 -6.77
C HIS A 136 3.60 -12.14 -5.42
N LEU A 137 3.76 -12.90 -4.34
CA LEU A 137 3.91 -12.42 -2.97
C LEU A 137 5.34 -12.66 -2.48
N GLU A 138 5.92 -11.68 -1.80
CA GLU A 138 7.13 -11.89 -0.99
C GLU A 138 6.99 -11.23 0.37
N THR A 139 7.62 -11.84 1.37
CA THR A 139 7.71 -11.29 2.72
C THR A 139 9.12 -11.45 3.26
N ASN A 140 9.51 -10.56 4.17
CA ASN A 140 10.81 -10.61 4.82
C ASN A 140 10.70 -10.02 6.23
N TYR A 141 11.12 -10.80 7.22
CA TYR A 141 11.07 -10.47 8.63
C TYR A 141 12.47 -10.47 9.22
N SER A 142 12.80 -9.48 10.04
CA SER A 142 14.11 -9.38 10.70
C SER A 142 14.25 -10.18 11.97
N ARG A 143 13.12 -10.61 12.56
CA ARG A 143 12.98 -11.35 13.83
C ARG A 143 11.64 -12.11 13.80
N LEU A 144 11.41 -12.96 14.80
CA LEU A 144 10.19 -13.77 14.96
C LEU A 144 9.43 -13.47 16.27
N ASP A 145 9.84 -12.44 17.02
CA ASP A 145 9.32 -12.12 18.36
C ASP A 145 7.90 -11.51 18.35
N HIS A 146 7.44 -11.11 17.17
CA HIS A 146 6.14 -10.51 16.88
C HIS A 146 5.63 -11.04 15.54
N LYS A 147 4.30 -11.09 15.36
CA LYS A 147 3.64 -11.57 14.15
C LYS A 147 2.81 -10.44 13.54
N PRO A 148 3.39 -9.59 12.68
CA PRO A 148 2.66 -8.51 12.03
C PRO A 148 2.11 -8.92 10.65
N GLY A 149 1.06 -8.24 10.19
CA GLY A 149 0.49 -8.44 8.86
C GLY A 149 0.20 -9.92 8.56
N LEU A 150 0.71 -10.43 7.43
CA LEU A 150 0.50 -11.82 7.03
C LEU A 150 1.06 -12.88 7.98
N ALA A 151 2.00 -12.54 8.87
CA ALA A 151 2.54 -13.49 9.85
C ALA A 151 1.51 -13.90 10.93
N GLN A 152 0.37 -13.20 11.01
CA GLN A 152 -0.75 -13.54 11.90
C GLN A 152 -1.61 -14.69 11.39
N LEU A 153 -1.51 -15.03 10.09
CA LEU A 153 -2.32 -16.08 9.50
C LEU A 153 -2.11 -17.42 10.23
N PRO A 154 -3.16 -18.25 10.37
CA PRO A 154 -3.06 -19.54 11.02
C PRO A 154 -2.23 -20.51 10.16
N ASP A 155 -1.63 -21.50 10.83
CA ASP A 155 -0.94 -22.64 10.20
C ASP A 155 0.22 -22.27 9.26
N ILE A 156 0.78 -21.06 9.42
CA ILE A 156 1.96 -20.60 8.67
C ILE A 156 3.26 -21.14 9.27
N GLU A 157 4.27 -21.25 8.42
CA GLU A 157 5.67 -21.40 8.82
C GLU A 157 6.45 -20.12 8.51
N GLN A 158 7.54 -19.86 9.25
CA GLN A 158 8.47 -18.78 8.94
C GLN A 158 9.90 -19.31 8.79
N PRO A 159 10.24 -20.00 7.68
CA PRO A 159 11.59 -20.50 7.44
C PRO A 159 12.60 -19.37 7.23
N SER A 160 13.87 -19.63 7.55
CA SER A 160 14.96 -18.70 7.20
C SER A 160 15.24 -18.72 5.69
N HIS A 161 15.79 -17.62 5.17
CA HIS A 161 16.21 -17.52 3.77
C HIS A 161 17.47 -16.66 3.60
N GLU A 162 18.13 -16.83 2.44
CA GLU A 162 19.38 -16.11 2.13
C GLU A 162 19.23 -14.96 1.13
N LEU A 163 18.04 -14.77 0.57
CA LEU A 163 17.74 -13.74 -0.42
C LEU A 163 17.54 -12.37 0.26
N THR A 164 18.61 -11.80 0.81
CA THR A 164 18.61 -10.52 1.53
C THR A 164 20.01 -9.90 1.58
N GLY A 165 20.10 -8.60 1.87
CA GLY A 165 21.39 -7.90 2.00
C GLY A 165 22.08 -7.55 0.68
N TYR A 166 21.36 -7.54 -0.44
CA TYR A 166 21.83 -7.06 -1.75
C TYR A 166 20.70 -6.40 -2.53
N TRP A 167 21.03 -5.48 -3.45
CA TRP A 167 20.03 -4.84 -4.30
C TRP A 167 19.45 -5.82 -5.32
N GLY A 168 18.12 -5.91 -5.36
CA GLY A 168 17.39 -6.93 -6.12
C GLY A 168 16.93 -8.13 -5.31
N ALA A 169 17.34 -8.24 -4.04
CA ALA A 169 16.91 -9.34 -3.16
C ALA A 169 15.39 -9.42 -2.99
N GLY A 170 14.69 -8.29 -2.96
CA GLY A 170 13.22 -8.27 -2.91
C GLY A 170 12.58 -8.98 -4.09
N ARG A 171 13.05 -8.69 -5.30
CA ARG A 171 12.57 -9.34 -6.53
C ARG A 171 12.86 -10.83 -6.51
N ASP A 172 14.08 -11.19 -6.14
CA ASP A 172 14.54 -12.57 -6.07
C ASP A 172 13.70 -13.44 -5.11
N ARG A 173 13.07 -12.83 -4.09
CA ARG A 173 12.14 -13.50 -3.18
C ARG A 173 10.75 -13.74 -3.76
N ILE A 174 10.34 -13.01 -4.79
CA ILE A 174 9.05 -13.22 -5.47
C ILE A 174 9.19 -14.48 -6.35
N PRO A 175 8.42 -15.56 -6.13
CA PRO A 175 8.57 -16.80 -6.90
C PRO A 175 8.42 -16.61 -8.42
N ALA A 176 7.45 -15.80 -8.86
CA ALA A 176 7.20 -15.46 -10.26
C ALA A 176 8.39 -14.75 -10.93
N SER A 177 9.32 -14.16 -10.16
CA SER A 177 10.52 -13.50 -10.71
C SER A 177 11.44 -14.45 -11.49
N SER A 178 11.22 -15.76 -11.35
CA SER A 178 11.92 -16.79 -12.13
C SER A 178 11.60 -16.74 -13.63
N HIS A 179 10.44 -16.19 -14.02
CA HIS A 179 9.95 -16.19 -15.40
C HIS A 179 9.21 -14.89 -15.79
N ASP A 180 8.95 -13.99 -14.85
CA ASP A 180 8.35 -12.67 -15.07
C ASP A 180 9.27 -11.57 -14.51
N LEU A 181 9.40 -10.45 -15.23
CA LEU A 181 10.16 -9.28 -14.79
C LEU A 181 9.26 -8.15 -14.26
N PHE A 182 7.94 -8.38 -14.18
CA PHE A 182 6.94 -7.43 -13.69
C PHE A 182 7.00 -6.11 -14.44
N LYS A 183 7.04 -6.20 -15.79
CA LYS A 183 7.17 -5.03 -16.65
C LYS A 183 5.98 -4.09 -16.45
N THR A 184 6.26 -2.80 -16.35
CA THR A 184 5.23 -1.76 -16.38
C THR A 184 4.52 -1.79 -17.73
N PRO A 185 3.19 -1.76 -17.78
CA PRO A 185 2.46 -1.60 -19.03
C PRO A 185 2.87 -0.33 -19.76
N SER A 186 2.90 -0.37 -21.10
CA SER A 186 3.25 0.80 -21.93
C SER A 186 2.29 1.97 -21.74
N HIS A 187 1.07 1.69 -21.28
CA HIS A 187 0.06 2.68 -20.96
C HIS A 187 -0.48 2.40 -19.56
N THR A 188 -0.19 3.32 -18.64
CA THR A 188 -0.88 3.39 -17.36
C THR A 188 -2.01 4.42 -17.47
N PRO A 189 -3.26 4.07 -17.12
CA PRO A 189 -4.39 5.00 -17.13
C PRO A 189 -4.05 6.28 -16.35
N SER A 190 -4.41 7.44 -16.91
CA SER A 190 -4.39 8.70 -16.16
C SER A 190 -5.75 8.92 -15.50
N PRO A 191 -5.82 9.57 -14.31
CA PRO A 191 -7.09 9.91 -13.70
C PRO A 191 -8.00 10.63 -14.70
N GLN A 192 -9.21 10.13 -14.89
CA GLN A 192 -10.17 10.75 -15.80
C GLN A 192 -11.03 11.76 -15.05
N GLN A 193 -10.94 13.02 -15.51
CA GLN A 193 -11.76 14.18 -15.15
C GLN A 193 -11.61 14.72 -13.71
N PRO A 194 -11.81 16.05 -13.52
CA PRO A 194 -11.90 16.62 -12.19
C PRO A 194 -13.12 16.07 -11.44
N HIS A 195 -12.88 15.63 -10.22
CA HIS A 195 -13.90 15.07 -9.33
C HIS A 195 -14.94 16.12 -8.92
N LYS A 196 -16.20 15.70 -8.81
CA LYS A 196 -17.36 16.55 -8.49
C LYS A 196 -17.38 17.00 -7.02
N GLY A 197 -16.58 16.36 -6.17
CA GLY A 197 -16.40 16.72 -4.77
C GLY A 197 -17.18 15.85 -3.80
N ILE A 198 -17.73 16.45 -2.75
CA ILE A 198 -18.39 15.73 -1.63
C ILE A 198 -19.59 14.91 -2.13
N GLY A 199 -19.66 13.65 -1.71
CA GLY A 199 -20.71 12.69 -2.03
C GLY A 199 -20.52 11.93 -3.35
N GLU A 200 -19.43 12.19 -4.07
CA GLU A 200 -19.09 11.40 -5.26
C GLU A 200 -18.65 9.99 -4.85
N HIS A 201 -19.26 8.98 -5.48
CA HIS A 201 -18.87 7.58 -5.38
C HIS A 201 -17.93 7.25 -6.53
N ILE A 202 -16.71 6.85 -6.19
CA ILE A 202 -15.65 6.54 -7.12
C ILE A 202 -15.27 5.09 -6.96
N THR A 203 -15.29 4.36 -8.07
CA THR A 203 -14.81 3.00 -8.13
C THR A 203 -13.66 2.88 -9.12
N GLY A 204 -12.81 1.88 -8.95
CA GLY A 204 -11.73 1.63 -9.88
C GLY A 204 -11.00 0.32 -9.71
N THR A 205 -10.08 0.06 -10.64
CA THR A 205 -9.25 -1.15 -10.65
C THR A 205 -7.80 -0.83 -11.07
N ASN A 206 -6.90 -1.81 -10.89
CA ASN A 206 -5.50 -1.70 -11.26
C ASN A 206 -5.22 -2.25 -12.67
N TYR A 207 -4.13 -1.75 -13.26
CA TYR A 207 -3.47 -2.35 -14.40
C TYR A 207 -2.43 -3.39 -13.95
N ASP A 208 -1.85 -4.09 -14.93
CA ASP A 208 -0.90 -5.18 -14.70
C ASP A 208 0.40 -4.73 -14.01
N ASN A 209 0.91 -5.57 -13.11
CA ASN A 209 2.15 -5.39 -12.35
C ASN A 209 2.20 -4.13 -11.46
N MET A 210 1.05 -3.62 -11.03
CA MET A 210 0.98 -2.66 -9.94
C MET A 210 1.55 -3.30 -8.67
N CYS A 211 2.38 -2.56 -7.93
CA CYS A 211 3.07 -3.08 -6.75
C CYS A 211 2.43 -2.49 -5.49
N HIS A 212 2.01 -3.34 -4.56
CA HIS A 212 1.64 -2.92 -3.20
C HIS A 212 2.73 -3.34 -2.22
N ILE A 213 3.17 -2.43 -1.36
CA ILE A 213 4.10 -2.73 -0.25
C ILE A 213 3.48 -2.29 1.07
N ARG A 214 3.63 -3.13 2.09
CA ARG A 214 3.48 -2.76 3.50
C ARG A 214 4.78 -3.07 4.22
N SER A 215 5.44 -2.04 4.76
CA SER A 215 6.76 -2.12 5.39
C SER A 215 6.73 -1.51 6.79
N GLY A 216 6.95 -2.34 7.80
CA GLY A 216 6.76 -1.99 9.20
C GLY A 216 8.00 -2.08 10.08
N GLN A 217 7.87 -1.44 11.24
CA GLN A 217 8.86 -1.38 12.31
C GLN A 217 8.12 -1.58 13.63
N TRP A 218 8.58 -2.53 14.44
CA TRP A 218 8.03 -2.83 15.75
C TRP A 218 9.13 -2.76 16.80
N TRP A 219 8.91 -1.99 17.85
CA TRP A 219 9.91 -1.72 18.89
C TRP A 219 9.33 -1.78 20.31
N GLU A 220 8.17 -2.42 20.47
CA GLU A 220 7.48 -2.54 21.77
C GLU A 220 8.37 -3.11 22.88
N LYS A 221 9.19 -4.11 22.54
CA LYS A 221 10.10 -4.77 23.49
C LYS A 221 11.51 -4.16 23.54
N CYS A 222 11.76 -3.04 22.87
CA CYS A 222 13.07 -2.38 22.94
C CYS A 222 13.33 -1.81 24.34
N PRO A 223 14.51 -2.07 24.95
CA PRO A 223 14.92 -1.33 26.14
C PRO A 223 15.06 0.15 25.81
N ASP A 224 15.05 1.02 26.83
CA ASP A 224 15.02 2.47 26.64
C ASP A 224 16.14 3.00 25.73
N GLU A 225 17.36 2.46 25.85
CA GLU A 225 18.47 2.86 24.98
C GLU A 225 18.18 2.57 23.51
N GLU A 226 17.68 1.37 23.19
CA GLU A 226 17.36 0.98 21.82
C GLU A 226 16.14 1.72 21.29
N ARG A 227 15.11 1.90 22.13
CA ARG A 227 13.91 2.66 21.81
C ARG A 227 14.27 4.09 21.41
N LEU A 228 15.04 4.80 22.24
CA LEU A 228 15.48 6.17 21.94
C LEU A 228 16.36 6.21 20.70
N ALA A 229 17.26 5.24 20.51
CA ALA A 229 18.07 5.15 19.31
C ALA A 229 17.22 5.01 18.04
N TYR A 230 16.12 4.24 18.10
CA TYR A 230 15.16 4.14 17.01
C TYR A 230 14.36 5.45 16.83
N GLU A 231 13.62 5.88 17.86
CA GLU A 231 12.67 7.00 17.79
C GLU A 231 13.36 8.33 17.44
N GLU A 232 14.52 8.62 18.03
CA GLU A 232 15.18 9.92 17.86
C GLU A 232 16.10 9.99 16.63
N ASN A 233 16.47 8.85 16.04
CA ASN A 233 17.43 8.82 14.93
C ASN A 233 16.90 8.04 13.71
N LEU A 234 16.70 6.73 13.85
CA LEU A 234 16.36 5.88 12.70
C LEU A 234 14.97 6.21 12.15
N GLN A 235 13.98 6.43 13.03
CA GLN A 235 12.63 6.82 12.63
C GLN A 235 12.62 8.20 11.95
N ARG A 236 13.38 9.18 12.44
CA ARG A 236 13.50 10.49 11.77
C ARG A 236 14.10 10.38 10.37
N THR A 237 15.08 9.49 10.20
CA THR A 237 15.67 9.17 8.89
C THR A 237 14.63 8.49 7.98
N LEU A 238 13.85 7.55 8.52
CA LEU A 238 12.72 6.92 7.82
C LEU A 238 11.72 7.97 7.34
N MET A 239 11.29 8.89 8.19
CA MET A 239 10.31 9.92 7.83
C MET A 239 10.83 10.87 6.75
N THR A 240 12.15 11.14 6.69
CA THR A 240 12.73 11.88 5.58
C THR A 240 12.59 11.14 4.24
N GLY A 241 12.74 9.81 4.26
CA GLY A 241 12.46 8.96 3.09
C GLY A 241 10.98 8.96 2.70
N MET A 242 10.08 8.89 3.68
CA MET A 242 8.63 8.95 3.45
C MET A 242 8.20 10.28 2.85
N ASN A 243 8.69 11.41 3.39
CA ASN A 243 8.44 12.75 2.85
C ASN A 243 8.86 12.84 1.38
N TYR A 244 10.02 12.30 1.02
CA TYR A 244 10.46 12.29 -0.38
C TYR A 244 9.49 11.50 -1.28
N LEU A 245 8.97 10.35 -0.84
CA LEU A 245 7.98 9.59 -1.61
C LEU A 245 6.68 10.38 -1.80
N TRP A 246 6.25 11.14 -0.79
CA TRP A 246 5.06 11.98 -0.84
C TRP A 246 5.23 13.24 -1.71
N ASP A 247 6.40 13.85 -1.70
CA ASP A 247 6.70 15.06 -2.46
C ASP A 247 7.05 14.77 -3.93
N HIS A 248 7.55 13.56 -4.23
CA HIS A 248 7.98 13.13 -5.57
C HIS A 248 7.22 11.90 -6.13
N PRO A 249 5.88 11.85 -6.09
CA PRO A 249 5.12 10.64 -6.44
C PRO A 249 5.25 10.25 -7.91
N SER A 250 5.36 11.23 -8.82
CA SER A 250 5.48 10.94 -10.25
C SER A 250 6.83 10.32 -10.61
N GLU A 251 7.90 10.80 -9.96
CA GLU A 251 9.26 10.28 -10.11
C GLU A 251 9.41 8.89 -9.49
N THR A 252 8.92 8.72 -8.27
CA THR A 252 9.03 7.48 -7.48
C THR A 252 7.98 6.44 -7.86
N GLY A 253 7.05 6.79 -8.74
CA GLY A 253 5.92 5.95 -9.10
C GLY A 253 4.93 5.72 -7.95
N THR A 254 4.99 6.50 -6.87
CA THR A 254 4.07 6.37 -5.73
C THR A 254 2.66 6.84 -6.14
N ILE A 255 1.67 5.95 -6.01
CA ILE A 255 0.27 6.21 -6.35
C ILE A 255 -0.52 6.59 -5.10
N GLY A 256 -0.34 5.79 -4.05
CA GLY A 256 -1.02 5.88 -2.76
C GLY A 256 -0.01 5.49 -1.70
N LEU A 257 0.23 6.31 -0.68
CA LEU A 257 1.14 5.94 0.42
C LEU A 257 0.71 6.61 1.72
N ARG A 258 0.45 5.78 2.73
CA ARG A 258 0.07 6.19 4.08
C ARG A 258 1.09 5.67 5.09
N PHE A 259 1.33 6.44 6.14
CA PHE A 259 2.03 5.99 7.34
C PHE A 259 1.01 5.74 8.44
N LEU A 260 1.09 4.55 9.02
CA LEU A 260 0.09 3.99 9.92
C LEU A 260 0.74 3.64 11.25
N GLN A 261 0.06 4.00 12.35
CA GLN A 261 0.37 3.52 13.70
C GLN A 261 -0.61 2.41 14.07
N ASN A 262 -0.09 1.23 14.45
CA ASN A 262 -0.93 0.13 14.93
C ASN A 262 -1.64 0.52 16.23
N LEU A 263 -2.83 -0.04 16.42
CA LEU A 263 -3.64 0.12 17.62
C LEU A 263 -3.92 -1.25 18.23
N ASP A 264 -3.92 -1.32 19.56
CA ASP A 264 -4.30 -2.53 20.29
C ASP A 264 -5.83 -2.71 20.34
N ASN A 265 -6.29 -3.73 21.07
CA ASN A 265 -7.71 -4.06 21.22
C ASN A 265 -8.50 -2.96 21.95
N ASP A 266 -7.84 -2.15 22.77
CA ASP A 266 -8.43 -1.00 23.48
C ASP A 266 -8.34 0.29 22.65
N GLY A 267 -7.81 0.18 21.42
CA GLY A 267 -7.63 1.29 20.49
C GLY A 267 -6.46 2.21 20.83
N GLN A 268 -5.57 1.80 21.74
CA GLN A 268 -4.39 2.59 22.11
C GLN A 268 -3.24 2.38 21.11
N PRO A 269 -2.44 3.42 20.83
CA PRO A 269 -1.27 3.29 19.98
C PRO A 269 -0.24 2.29 20.53
N MET A 270 0.10 1.30 19.71
CA MET A 270 1.22 0.38 19.97
C MET A 270 2.53 0.99 19.47
N LYS A 271 3.69 0.55 19.94
CA LYS A 271 5.01 0.91 19.35
C LYS A 271 5.29 0.11 18.08
N GLU A 272 4.44 0.32 17.10
CA GLU A 272 4.54 -0.27 15.77
C GLU A 272 3.97 0.67 14.72
N THR A 273 4.77 0.92 13.69
CA THR A 273 4.37 1.71 12.52
C THR A 273 4.58 0.93 11.24
N CYS A 274 3.84 1.27 10.21
CA CYS A 274 4.14 0.83 8.85
C CYS A 274 3.80 1.87 7.79
N GLY A 275 4.61 1.92 6.74
CA GLY A 275 4.23 2.52 5.47
C GLY A 275 3.47 1.49 4.64
N ALA A 276 2.29 1.83 4.13
CA ALA A 276 1.50 0.96 3.27
C ALA A 276 1.05 1.72 2.02
N GLY A 277 1.19 1.13 0.84
CA GLY A 277 0.90 1.88 -0.37
C GLY A 277 1.07 1.14 -1.68
N PHE A 278 0.49 1.75 -2.72
CA PHE A 278 0.59 1.33 -4.10
C PHE A 278 1.64 2.15 -4.84
N HIS A 279 2.47 1.45 -5.59
CA HIS A 279 3.44 1.98 -6.53
C HIS A 279 3.12 1.49 -7.94
N ARG A 280 3.50 2.30 -8.92
CA ARG A 280 3.25 2.09 -10.33
C ARG A 280 3.76 0.75 -10.84
N ASN A 281 4.88 0.28 -10.30
CA ASN A 281 5.45 -1.02 -10.58
C ASN A 281 6.59 -1.30 -9.59
N TRP A 282 7.08 -2.54 -9.61
CA TRP A 282 8.23 -2.95 -8.82
C TRP A 282 9.53 -2.20 -9.17
N ALA A 283 9.76 -1.91 -10.46
CA ALA A 283 11.02 -1.31 -10.91
C ALA A 283 11.24 0.10 -10.35
N ASP A 284 10.18 0.91 -10.22
CA ASP A 284 10.24 2.24 -9.61
C ASP A 284 10.56 2.15 -8.11
N LEU A 285 9.92 1.23 -7.40
CA LEU A 285 10.19 0.97 -5.98
C LEU A 285 11.64 0.45 -5.77
N GLU A 286 12.11 -0.45 -6.62
CA GLU A 286 13.50 -0.94 -6.61
C GLU A 286 14.49 0.18 -6.93
N LYS A 287 14.16 1.08 -7.87
CA LYS A 287 15.00 2.24 -8.22
C LYS A 287 15.14 3.19 -7.05
N TRP A 288 14.05 3.55 -6.37
CA TRP A 288 14.11 4.40 -5.18
C TRP A 288 14.91 3.72 -4.07
N SER A 289 14.59 2.47 -3.74
CA SER A 289 15.24 1.76 -2.63
C SER A 289 16.73 1.49 -2.86
N SER A 290 17.16 1.22 -4.10
CA SER A 290 18.57 0.89 -4.38
C SER A 290 19.47 2.09 -4.70
N ARG A 291 18.92 3.25 -5.04
CA ARG A 291 19.71 4.38 -5.57
C ARG A 291 19.46 5.70 -4.87
N HIS A 292 18.27 5.92 -4.31
CA HIS A 292 17.93 7.24 -3.79
C HIS A 292 18.62 7.49 -2.44
N PRO A 293 19.29 8.65 -2.24
CA PRO A 293 20.00 8.96 -1.00
C PRO A 293 19.14 8.81 0.26
N SER A 294 17.84 9.11 0.19
CA SER A 294 16.95 8.99 1.34
C SER A 294 16.78 7.54 1.81
N HIS A 295 16.57 6.58 0.90
CA HIS A 295 16.51 5.17 1.30
C HIS A 295 17.89 4.60 1.65
N LEU A 296 18.95 5.02 0.97
CA LEU A 296 20.32 4.62 1.34
C LEU A 296 20.69 5.09 2.77
N ALA A 297 20.23 6.27 3.18
CA ALA A 297 20.39 6.75 4.55
C ALA A 297 19.64 5.86 5.56
N ILE A 298 18.40 5.45 5.24
CA ILE A 298 17.62 4.51 6.06
C ILE A 298 18.34 3.16 6.18
N PHE A 299 18.79 2.60 5.05
CA PHE A 299 19.51 1.33 5.01
C PHE A 299 20.79 1.39 5.85
N ASN A 300 21.61 2.41 5.66
CA ASN A 300 22.83 2.62 6.43
C ASN A 300 22.54 2.86 7.92
N GLY A 301 21.47 3.59 8.25
CA GLY A 301 21.00 3.79 9.61
C GLY A 301 20.60 2.48 10.28
N ALA A 302 19.83 1.63 9.58
CA ALA A 302 19.43 0.32 10.06
C ALA A 302 20.64 -0.62 10.26
N MET A 303 21.63 -0.57 9.38
CA MET A 303 22.88 -1.32 9.55
C MET A 303 23.70 -0.85 10.76
N LYS A 304 23.80 0.47 10.98
CA LYS A 304 24.43 1.04 12.18
C LYS A 304 23.69 0.64 13.46
N HIS A 305 22.35 0.70 13.45
CA HIS A 305 21.51 0.26 14.56
C HIS A 305 21.73 -1.23 14.86
N ALA A 306 21.69 -2.09 13.83
CA ALA A 306 21.94 -3.52 13.98
C ALA A 306 23.34 -3.82 14.53
N LYS A 307 24.37 -3.10 14.06
CA LYS A 307 25.73 -3.23 14.59
C LYS A 307 25.83 -2.78 16.05
N ARG A 308 25.15 -1.70 16.45
CA ARG A 308 25.18 -1.16 17.81
C ARG A 308 24.58 -2.13 18.83
N PHE A 309 23.42 -2.70 18.54
CA PHE A 309 22.67 -3.53 19.50
C PHE A 309 22.90 -5.03 19.33
N GLY A 310 23.53 -5.47 18.24
CA GLY A 310 23.95 -6.86 18.04
C GLY A 310 22.80 -7.86 18.19
N GLU A 311 23.06 -8.96 18.90
CA GLU A 311 22.09 -10.03 19.15
C GLU A 311 20.95 -9.61 20.08
N GLU A 312 21.22 -8.66 20.99
CA GLU A 312 20.25 -8.14 21.96
C GLU A 312 19.18 -7.23 21.35
N ARG A 313 19.41 -6.72 20.14
CA ARG A 313 18.49 -5.88 19.37
C ARG A 313 17.07 -6.44 19.37
N LYS A 314 16.10 -5.69 19.89
CA LYS A 314 14.67 -6.05 19.87
C LYS A 314 13.89 -5.34 18.76
N LEU A 315 14.46 -4.31 18.12
CA LEU A 315 13.84 -3.67 16.97
C LEU A 315 13.63 -4.70 15.85
N MET A 316 12.37 -4.88 15.48
CA MET A 316 11.96 -5.75 14.39
C MET A 316 11.53 -4.91 13.19
N THR A 317 12.13 -5.17 12.03
CA THR A 317 11.65 -4.65 10.75
C THR A 317 11.08 -5.78 9.91
N TRP A 318 10.05 -5.47 9.15
CA TRP A 318 9.37 -6.45 8.34
C TRP A 318 8.73 -5.79 7.13
N HIS A 319 8.48 -6.56 6.08
CA HIS A 319 7.65 -6.09 4.98
C HIS A 319 6.98 -7.25 4.25
N GLU A 320 5.92 -6.90 3.54
CA GLU A 320 5.18 -7.74 2.61
C GLU A 320 4.94 -6.96 1.32
N VAL A 321 5.15 -7.61 0.17
CA VAL A 321 4.95 -7.02 -1.15
C VAL A 321 4.10 -7.93 -2.01
N SER A 322 3.11 -7.33 -2.68
CA SER A 322 2.27 -7.99 -3.68
C SER A 322 2.47 -7.33 -5.05
N ILE A 323 2.68 -8.15 -6.07
CA ILE A 323 2.60 -7.72 -7.48
C ILE A 323 1.24 -8.16 -8.02
N LEU A 324 0.43 -7.20 -8.45
CA LEU A 324 -0.97 -7.43 -8.81
C LEU A 324 -1.13 -7.48 -10.33
N LYS A 325 -1.80 -8.52 -10.83
CA LYS A 325 -2.23 -8.60 -12.22
C LYS A 325 -3.42 -7.68 -12.46
N ALA A 326 -3.64 -7.32 -13.72
CA ALA A 326 -4.72 -6.42 -14.09
C ALA A 326 -6.07 -6.95 -13.60
N GLY A 327 -6.86 -6.09 -12.94
CA GLY A 327 -8.18 -6.46 -12.42
C GLY A 327 -8.18 -7.14 -11.04
N GLU A 328 -7.03 -7.43 -10.45
CA GLU A 328 -6.95 -8.12 -9.14
C GLU A 328 -7.17 -7.18 -7.94
N ALA A 329 -7.11 -5.87 -8.15
CA ALA A 329 -7.39 -4.85 -7.15
C ALA A 329 -8.67 -4.08 -7.47
N GLY A 330 -9.43 -3.77 -6.43
CA GLY A 330 -10.57 -2.87 -6.45
C GLY A 330 -10.40 -1.72 -5.49
N PHE A 331 -10.83 -0.54 -5.92
CA PHE A 331 -10.82 0.70 -5.14
C PHE A 331 -12.23 1.25 -5.10
N ASP A 332 -12.75 1.54 -3.91
CA ASP A 332 -14.07 2.12 -3.70
C ASP A 332 -13.95 3.29 -2.71
N THR A 333 -14.54 4.43 -3.02
CA THR A 333 -14.52 5.61 -2.15
C THR A 333 -15.80 6.40 -2.29
N VAL A 334 -16.35 6.83 -1.15
CA VAL A 334 -17.34 7.91 -1.09
C VAL A 334 -16.70 9.14 -0.46
N ILE A 335 -16.54 10.19 -1.27
CA ILE A 335 -15.74 11.36 -0.91
C ILE A 335 -16.48 12.26 0.07
N ALA A 336 -15.85 12.65 1.18
CA ALA A 336 -16.22 13.86 1.93
C ALA A 336 -15.06 14.85 2.09
N ILE A 337 -13.84 14.39 1.83
CA ILE A 337 -12.61 15.17 1.97
C ILE A 337 -11.79 15.00 0.69
N VAL A 338 -11.58 16.12 -0.01
CA VAL A 338 -10.99 16.20 -1.36
C VAL A 338 -9.49 15.83 -1.38
N ARG A 339 -8.84 15.65 -0.22
CA ARG A 339 -7.40 15.34 -0.12
C ARG A 339 -7.02 13.99 -0.76
N LEU A 340 -7.97 13.07 -0.90
CA LEU A 340 -7.80 11.76 -1.56
C LEU A 340 -7.65 11.82 -3.09
N LEU A 341 -7.83 12.98 -3.71
CA LEU A 341 -8.06 13.08 -5.15
C LEU A 341 -6.80 13.20 -6.02
N ASN A 342 -5.61 12.94 -5.46
CA ASN A 342 -4.37 12.87 -6.21
C ASN A 342 -3.86 11.43 -6.42
N ARG A 343 -4.77 10.44 -6.40
CA ARG A 343 -4.48 9.04 -6.75
C ARG A 343 -4.24 8.91 -8.26
N ARG A 344 -3.03 9.28 -8.68
CA ARG A 344 -2.57 9.21 -10.07
C ARG A 344 -2.39 7.74 -10.48
N GLY A 345 -3.17 7.24 -11.44
CA GLY A 345 -2.96 5.90 -12.02
C GLY A 345 -4.10 4.89 -11.87
N LEU A 346 -5.22 5.26 -11.25
CA LEU A 346 -6.39 4.38 -11.13
C LEU A 346 -7.24 4.43 -12.40
N VAL A 347 -7.75 3.27 -12.85
CA VAL A 347 -8.88 3.23 -13.79
C VAL A 347 -10.10 3.65 -13.00
N VAL A 348 -10.60 4.86 -13.20
CA VAL A 348 -11.79 5.36 -12.49
C VAL A 348 -13.03 5.10 -13.32
N GLU A 349 -13.97 4.33 -12.78
CA GLU A 349 -15.35 4.29 -13.26
C GLU A 349 -16.20 5.14 -12.32
N SER A 350 -16.73 6.27 -12.81
CA SER A 350 -17.70 7.06 -12.06
C SER A 350 -19.08 6.41 -12.20
N SER A 351 -19.66 5.93 -11.11
CA SER A 351 -21.07 5.53 -11.07
C SER A 351 -21.93 6.80 -10.97
N ARG A 352 -23.07 6.83 -11.66
CA ARG A 352 -23.97 8.00 -11.68
C ARG A 352 -24.46 8.34 -10.27
N ALA A 353 -24.51 9.64 -9.98
CA ALA A 353 -24.89 10.24 -8.71
C ALA A 353 -26.05 9.53 -7.98
N ILE A 354 -25.83 9.22 -6.70
CA ILE A 354 -26.87 8.79 -5.77
C ILE A 354 -27.69 10.01 -5.36
N ALA A 355 -28.70 10.38 -6.15
CA ALA A 355 -29.97 10.98 -5.70
C ALA A 355 -30.87 11.46 -6.87
N LYS A 356 -32.01 10.78 -7.09
CA LYS A 356 -33.39 11.32 -7.00
C LYS A 356 -34.36 10.38 -7.72
N GLY A 357 -35.42 10.00 -7.01
CA GLY A 357 -36.52 9.22 -7.57
C GLY A 357 -37.27 9.95 -8.70
N LYS A 358 -37.83 9.13 -9.61
CA LYS A 358 -38.86 9.41 -10.63
C LYS A 358 -38.66 10.64 -11.54
N ALA A 359 -38.39 10.39 -12.83
CA ALA A 359 -39.31 10.70 -13.95
C ALA A 359 -38.61 10.60 -15.33
N ASN A 360 -39.38 10.13 -16.32
CA ASN A 360 -39.11 10.07 -17.76
C ASN A 360 -38.41 11.32 -18.35
N CYS A 361 -37.47 11.14 -19.29
CA CYS A 361 -37.67 11.56 -20.70
C CYS A 361 -36.53 11.07 -21.63
N ARG A 362 -36.90 10.93 -22.92
CA ARG A 362 -36.14 10.39 -24.06
C ARG A 362 -35.19 11.42 -24.69
N ARG A 363 -34.19 10.89 -25.45
CA ARG A 363 -33.53 11.47 -26.67
C ARG A 363 -32.67 12.73 -26.41
N ASP A 364 -31.53 13.02 -27.06
CA ASP A 364 -31.09 12.83 -28.44
C ASP A 364 -29.56 12.70 -28.58
N VAL A 365 -29.15 12.15 -29.73
CA VAL A 365 -27.79 12.08 -30.27
C VAL A 365 -27.43 13.43 -30.91
N ALA A 366 -26.22 13.96 -30.68
CA ALA A 366 -25.66 15.01 -31.52
C ALA A 366 -24.14 14.88 -31.69
N ARG A 367 -23.74 14.76 -32.97
CA ARG A 367 -22.39 14.98 -33.53
C ARG A 367 -21.96 16.44 -33.34
N VAL A 368 -20.66 16.67 -33.19
CA VAL A 368 -20.00 17.90 -33.66
C VAL A 368 -18.70 17.51 -34.39
N VAL A 369 -18.49 18.12 -35.54
CA VAL A 369 -17.36 18.01 -36.48
C VAL A 369 -16.75 19.41 -36.63
N ALA A 370 -15.43 19.47 -36.91
CA ALA A 370 -14.65 20.60 -37.48
C ALA A 370 -14.36 21.79 -36.55
N LYS A 371 -13.28 22.58 -36.67
CA LYS A 371 -11.93 22.59 -37.32
C LYS A 371 -11.25 23.90 -36.83
N GLU A 372 -9.99 24.12 -37.21
CA GLU A 372 -9.16 25.36 -37.09
C GLU A 372 -8.39 25.52 -35.77
N ASP A 373 -7.07 25.28 -35.74
CA ASP A 373 -5.91 25.96 -36.36
C ASP A 373 -5.40 27.13 -35.50
N CYS A 374 -4.20 26.95 -34.93
CA CYS A 374 -3.32 27.98 -34.41
C CYS A 374 -1.95 27.36 -34.13
N ARG A 375 -1.09 27.32 -35.16
CA ARG A 375 0.37 27.28 -35.03
C ARG A 375 0.86 28.67 -34.63
N ALA A 376 1.52 28.80 -33.48
CA ALA A 376 2.58 29.79 -33.24
C ALA A 376 3.42 29.42 -32.00
N THR A 377 4.65 28.97 -32.27
CA THR A 377 5.92 29.33 -31.60
C THR A 377 6.01 29.35 -30.05
N TRP A 378 6.79 28.42 -29.49
CA TRP A 378 7.87 28.76 -28.55
C TRP A 378 8.96 27.66 -28.53
N GLU A 379 9.89 27.76 -29.47
CA GLU A 379 11.27 27.30 -29.27
C GLU A 379 11.99 28.37 -28.44
N VAL A 380 12.67 27.96 -27.36
CA VAL A 380 13.87 28.56 -26.72
C VAL A 380 13.92 28.04 -25.28
N LEU A 381 14.78 27.04 -25.05
CA LEU A 381 15.61 26.78 -23.85
C LEU A 381 16.12 25.33 -23.84
N LEU A 382 16.97 25.02 -24.80
CA LEU A 382 17.86 23.86 -24.79
C LEU A 382 19.20 24.32 -25.36
N ASP A 383 19.98 25.05 -24.56
CA ASP A 383 21.44 25.04 -24.67
C ASP A 383 22.08 25.76 -23.49
N SER A 384 22.46 25.00 -22.47
CA SER A 384 23.57 25.30 -21.56
C SER A 384 23.76 24.12 -20.62
N PHE A 385 25.01 23.71 -20.46
CA PHE A 385 25.53 22.59 -19.65
C PHE A 385 25.70 21.24 -20.35
N LYS A 386 26.52 21.27 -21.41
CA LYS A 386 27.59 20.27 -21.57
C LYS A 386 28.95 20.94 -21.76
N SER A 387 29.95 20.34 -21.11
CA SER A 387 31.40 20.55 -21.22
C SER A 387 31.98 21.86 -20.68
N LYS A 388 32.71 21.74 -19.57
CA LYS A 388 34.14 22.10 -19.50
C LYS A 388 34.81 21.20 -18.45
N ASP A 389 35.61 20.26 -18.95
CA ASP A 389 36.78 19.72 -18.25
C ASP A 389 37.97 20.70 -18.43
N VAL A 390 39.04 20.45 -17.65
CA VAL A 390 40.33 21.15 -17.53
C VAL A 390 40.26 22.29 -16.49
N GLU A 391 40.87 22.18 -15.30
CA GLU A 391 42.24 21.76 -14.97
C GLU A 391 42.32 21.02 -13.61
#